data_AF-A0A4Z2CXW4-F1
#
_entry.id   AF-A0A4Z2CXW4-F1
#
_cell.length_a   1.000
_cell.length_b   1.000
_cell.length_c   1.000
_cell.angle_alpha   90.00
_cell.angle_beta   90.00
_cell.angle_gamma   90.00
#
_symmetry.space_group_name_H-M   'P 1'
#
loop_
_entity.id
_entity.type
_entity.pdbx_description
1 polymer ?
#
loop_
_entity_poly.entity_id
_entity_poly.type
_entity_poly.pdbx_seq_one_letter_code
_entity_poly.pdbx_strand_id
1 'polypeptide(L)'
;MTSDSNKENELYKYIKEHTPGIIEKDVSYGKQFSVSKDEIELEPLLKPNPHRFVLFPIEYHDIWHFYKKAVASFWTVEEVDLSKDFTHWESLKVGERHFISYVLAFFAASDGIVLENLLERFSQEVQIPEVRCFYGMQIAIENIHSEMYSLLIDTYIKDSKERDFLFNAISNLTCVAKKAQWALDWIGDSKSTFAERLVAFAAVEGVFFSGSFAAIFWLKKRGLMPGLSFSNELISRDEGLHCDFACLLFKHIIKKPSRVRVESIMKEAVLIEQEFLSEALPVSLIGMNCKLMCQYIEFIADRLLVELGYEKVCGFRFNCFCLDLSL
;
A
#
# COMPACT_ATOMS: atom_id res chain seq x y z
N MET A 1 -34.69 -23.75 11.89
CA MET A 1 -34.33 -22.34 11.58
C MET A 1 -33.67 -21.63 12.77
N THR A 2 -33.11 -22.33 13.77
CA THR A 2 -32.58 -21.74 15.02
C THR A 2 -31.08 -21.99 15.24
N SER A 3 -30.37 -22.61 14.30
CA SER A 3 -28.94 -22.94 14.44
C SER A 3 -27.97 -21.91 13.88
N ASP A 4 -28.38 -21.11 12.88
CA ASP A 4 -27.50 -20.12 12.24
C ASP A 4 -27.42 -18.80 13.01
N SER A 5 -28.52 -18.34 13.62
CA SER A 5 -28.53 -17.11 14.43
C SER A 5 -27.66 -17.22 15.69
N ASN A 6 -27.51 -18.44 16.23
CA ASN A 6 -26.68 -18.67 17.42
C ASN A 6 -25.17 -18.61 17.09
N LYS A 7 -24.79 -19.05 15.87
CA LYS A 7 -23.41 -18.97 15.39
C LYS A 7 -23.00 -17.55 15.00
N GLU A 8 -23.90 -16.77 14.44
CA GLU A 8 -23.63 -15.34 14.15
C GLU A 8 -23.44 -14.53 15.44
N ASN A 9 -24.24 -14.80 16.48
CA ASN A 9 -24.07 -14.15 17.78
C ASN A 9 -22.74 -14.52 18.47
N GLU A 10 -22.30 -15.78 18.36
CA GLU A 10 -20.99 -16.20 18.86
C GLU A 10 -19.83 -15.57 18.06
N LEU A 11 -19.96 -15.46 16.74
CA LEU A 11 -18.96 -14.77 15.90
C LEU A 11 -18.88 -13.28 16.23
N TYR A 12 -20.02 -12.62 16.43
CA TYR A 12 -20.07 -11.20 16.81
C TYR A 12 -19.40 -10.96 18.17
N LYS A 13 -19.65 -11.86 19.13
CA LYS A 13 -19.01 -11.82 20.45
C LYS A 13 -17.50 -12.09 20.36
N TYR A 14 -17.08 -13.05 19.53
CA TYR A 14 -15.69 -13.35 19.26
C TYR A 14 -14.95 -12.15 18.64
N ILE A 15 -15.53 -11.52 17.61
CA ILE A 15 -14.98 -10.29 17.00
C ILE A 15 -14.80 -9.23 18.09
N LYS A 16 -15.84 -8.95 18.87
CA LYS A 16 -15.77 -7.92 19.93
C LYS A 16 -14.74 -8.20 21.03
N GLU A 17 -14.50 -9.48 21.34
CA GLU A 17 -13.52 -9.90 22.35
C GLU A 17 -12.08 -10.00 21.81
N HIS A 18 -11.90 -10.14 20.49
CA HIS A 18 -10.59 -10.36 19.84
C HIS A 18 -10.16 -9.20 18.92
N THR A 19 -10.99 -8.17 18.71
CA THR A 19 -10.55 -6.89 18.16
C THR A 19 -9.63 -6.23 19.21
N PRO A 20 -8.36 -5.91 18.88
CA PRO A 20 -7.42 -5.32 19.84
C PRO A 20 -7.99 -4.05 20.48
N GLY A 21 -7.83 -3.92 21.81
CA GLY A 21 -8.28 -2.75 22.56
C GLY A 21 -7.50 -1.49 22.19
N ILE A 22 -8.20 -0.35 22.20
CA ILE A 22 -7.68 0.99 21.95
C ILE A 22 -6.52 1.26 22.91
N ILE A 23 -5.32 1.44 22.37
CA ILE A 23 -4.18 2.03 23.07
C ILE A 23 -3.96 3.37 22.37
N GLU A 24 -4.17 4.48 23.09
CA GLU A 24 -3.74 5.80 22.65
C GLU A 24 -2.21 5.79 22.52
N LYS A 25 -1.70 5.50 21.32
CA LYS A 25 -0.33 5.80 20.94
C LYS A 25 -0.38 7.03 20.06
N ASP A 26 0.29 8.09 20.48
CA ASP A 26 0.53 9.27 19.65
C ASP A 26 1.46 8.88 18.49
N VAL A 27 0.86 8.57 17.34
CA VAL A 27 1.58 8.36 16.08
C VAL A 27 2.08 9.71 15.60
N SER A 28 3.40 9.91 15.64
CA SER A 28 4.04 11.17 15.25
C SER A 28 5.45 10.92 14.71
N TYR A 29 5.94 11.84 13.87
CA TYR A 29 7.32 11.84 13.37
C TYR A 29 7.90 13.26 13.37
N GLY A 30 9.23 13.38 13.48
CA GLY A 30 9.95 14.66 13.44
C GLY A 30 10.47 14.97 12.03
N LYS A 31 10.31 16.22 11.57
CA LYS A 31 10.74 16.66 10.24
C LYS A 31 12.24 16.98 10.19
N GLN A 32 13.02 16.25 9.38
CA GLN A 32 14.43 16.52 9.14
C GLN A 32 14.85 16.17 7.70
N PHE A 33 15.46 17.13 6.98
CA PHE A 33 16.05 16.91 5.65
C PHE A 33 17.31 16.05 5.77
N SER A 34 17.36 14.94 5.02
CA SER A 34 18.29 13.84 5.35
C SER A 34 19.28 13.44 4.27
N VAL A 35 19.25 14.06 3.08
CA VAL A 35 20.23 13.70 2.04
C VAL A 35 21.60 14.25 2.43
N SER A 36 22.55 13.34 2.63
CA SER A 36 23.92 13.71 3.00
C SER A 36 24.66 14.37 1.84
N LYS A 37 25.68 15.17 2.15
CA LYS A 37 26.53 15.79 1.11
C LYS A 37 27.18 14.74 0.20
N ASP A 38 27.58 13.60 0.77
CA ASP A 38 28.17 12.49 0.02
C ASP A 38 27.18 11.89 -0.98
N GLU A 39 25.90 11.76 -0.60
CA GLU A 39 24.84 11.31 -1.52
C GLU A 39 24.60 12.30 -2.66
N ILE A 40 24.59 13.60 -2.36
CA ILE A 40 24.40 14.65 -3.38
C ILE A 40 25.54 14.66 -4.40
N GLU A 41 26.77 14.46 -3.96
CA GLU A 41 27.96 14.45 -4.84
C GLU A 41 28.03 13.18 -5.69
N LEU A 42 27.58 12.04 -5.15
CA LEU A 42 27.68 10.75 -5.79
C LEU A 42 26.49 10.44 -6.71
N GLU A 43 25.26 10.67 -6.26
CA GLU A 43 24.05 10.18 -6.91
C GLU A 43 23.52 11.17 -7.96
N PRO A 44 23.45 10.81 -9.26
CA PRO A 44 22.94 11.68 -10.30
C PRO A 44 21.49 12.13 -10.06
N LEU A 45 20.69 11.27 -9.42
CA LEU A 45 19.29 11.54 -9.05
C LEU A 45 19.14 12.74 -8.11
N LEU A 46 20.12 12.96 -7.24
CA LEU A 46 20.04 13.90 -6.11
C LEU A 46 20.86 15.18 -6.35
N LYS A 47 21.72 15.18 -7.37
CA LYS A 47 22.60 16.29 -7.69
C LYS A 47 21.81 17.53 -8.15
N PRO A 48 22.02 18.72 -7.54
CA PRO A 48 21.36 19.95 -7.93
C PRO A 48 21.46 20.23 -9.42
N ASN A 49 20.33 20.52 -10.04
CA ASN A 49 20.23 20.83 -11.47
C ASN A 49 19.57 22.20 -11.70
N PRO A 50 20.24 23.31 -11.30
CA PRO A 50 19.64 24.64 -11.27
C PRO A 50 19.34 25.25 -12.65
N HIS A 51 19.71 24.57 -13.74
CA HIS A 51 19.55 25.08 -15.11
C HIS A 51 18.52 24.29 -15.93
N ARG A 52 17.99 23.17 -15.41
CA ARG A 52 17.05 22.31 -16.14
C ARG A 52 15.60 22.58 -15.73
N PHE A 53 15.11 23.78 -16.05
CA PHE A 53 13.70 24.15 -15.91
C PHE A 53 12.85 23.80 -17.14
N VAL A 54 13.50 23.43 -18.24
CA VAL A 54 12.85 22.99 -19.47
C VAL A 54 12.96 21.48 -19.55
N LEU A 55 11.85 20.81 -19.83
CA LEU A 55 11.77 19.35 -19.87
C LEU A 55 12.58 18.76 -21.03
N PHE A 56 12.60 19.43 -22.18
CA PHE A 56 13.33 18.97 -23.36
C PHE A 56 14.76 19.53 -23.40
N PRO A 57 15.73 18.73 -23.91
CA PRO A 57 15.59 17.35 -24.38
C PRO A 57 15.41 16.34 -23.23
N ILE A 58 14.69 15.24 -23.49
CA ILE A 58 14.57 14.12 -22.56
C ILE A 58 15.93 13.40 -22.48
N GLU A 59 16.41 13.16 -21.26
CA GLU A 59 17.67 12.48 -20.98
C GLU A 59 17.43 11.04 -20.51
N TYR A 60 16.39 10.82 -19.69
CA TYR A 60 16.06 9.51 -19.12
C TYR A 60 14.80 8.94 -19.77
N HIS A 61 14.98 8.27 -20.91
CA HIS A 61 13.87 7.77 -21.72
C HIS A 61 13.08 6.62 -21.06
N ASP A 62 13.73 5.79 -20.27
CA ASP A 62 13.11 4.73 -19.47
C ASP A 62 12.19 5.30 -18.40
N ILE A 63 12.67 6.30 -17.65
CA ILE A 63 11.89 7.05 -16.65
C ILE A 63 10.72 7.77 -17.33
N TRP A 64 10.97 8.44 -18.45
CA TRP A 64 9.94 9.13 -19.22
C TRP A 64 8.86 8.17 -19.75
N HIS A 65 9.24 6.96 -20.15
CA HIS A 65 8.31 5.93 -20.58
C HIS A 65 7.37 5.49 -19.44
N PHE A 66 7.90 5.32 -18.23
CA PHE A 66 7.09 5.07 -17.03
C PHE A 66 6.11 6.20 -16.75
N TYR A 67 6.55 7.46 -16.85
CA TYR A 67 5.65 8.60 -16.71
C TYR A 67 4.51 8.55 -17.76
N LYS A 68 4.83 8.22 -19.02
CA LYS A 68 3.80 8.08 -20.06
C LYS A 68 2.85 6.90 -19.82
N LYS A 69 3.31 5.80 -19.22
CA LYS A 69 2.44 4.71 -18.77
C LYS A 69 1.48 5.17 -17.68
N ALA A 70 1.96 5.94 -16.70
CA ALA A 70 1.11 6.50 -15.63
C ALA A 70 0.05 7.44 -16.22
N VAL A 71 0.44 8.36 -17.11
CA VAL A 71 -0.49 9.26 -17.80
C VAL A 71 -1.55 8.50 -18.60
N ALA A 72 -1.15 7.42 -19.30
CA ALA A 72 -2.08 6.61 -20.09
C ALA A 72 -3.05 5.78 -19.24
N SER A 73 -2.79 5.64 -17.95
CA SER A 73 -3.57 4.85 -16.99
C SER A 73 -4.51 5.71 -16.15
N PHE A 74 -4.51 7.04 -16.34
CA PHE A 74 -5.35 7.98 -15.58
C PHE A 74 -6.83 7.59 -15.61
N TRP A 75 -7.49 7.73 -14.47
CA TRP A 75 -8.92 7.47 -14.26
C TRP A 75 -9.45 8.39 -13.15
N THR A 76 -10.76 8.56 -13.05
CA THR A 76 -11.41 9.30 -11.94
C THR A 76 -12.43 8.46 -11.19
N VAL A 77 -12.77 8.86 -9.95
CA VAL A 77 -13.70 8.12 -9.09
C VAL A 77 -15.09 7.95 -9.70
N GLU A 78 -15.53 8.88 -10.56
CA GLU A 78 -16.82 8.81 -11.26
C GLU A 78 -16.91 7.66 -12.27
N GLU A 79 -15.78 7.10 -12.69
CA GLU A 79 -15.76 5.92 -13.57
C GLU A 79 -16.18 4.64 -12.83
N VAL A 80 -16.19 4.66 -11.50
CA VAL A 80 -16.53 3.52 -10.64
C VAL A 80 -18.02 3.54 -10.26
N ASP A 81 -18.82 2.67 -10.87
CA ASP A 81 -20.23 2.52 -10.54
C ASP A 81 -20.45 1.74 -9.22
N LEU A 82 -20.86 2.45 -8.16
CA LEU A 82 -21.20 1.87 -6.86
C LEU A 82 -22.70 1.59 -6.66
N SER A 83 -23.53 1.78 -7.69
CA SER A 83 -25.00 1.71 -7.57
C SER A 83 -25.53 0.36 -7.06
N LYS A 84 -24.81 -0.73 -7.36
CA LYS A 84 -25.17 -2.10 -6.96
C LYS A 84 -24.50 -2.52 -5.66
N ASP A 85 -23.41 -1.86 -5.27
CA ASP A 85 -22.55 -2.34 -4.18
C ASP A 85 -23.24 -2.31 -2.83
N PHE A 86 -24.11 -1.34 -2.58
CA PHE A 86 -24.86 -1.28 -1.32
C PHE A 86 -25.74 -2.52 -1.12
N THR A 87 -26.38 -3.03 -2.18
CA THR A 87 -27.18 -4.26 -2.10
C THR A 87 -26.29 -5.48 -1.82
N HIS A 88 -25.10 -5.53 -2.43
CA HIS A 88 -24.13 -6.59 -2.14
C HIS A 88 -23.65 -6.51 -0.69
N TRP A 89 -23.33 -5.31 -0.19
CA TRP A 89 -22.88 -5.08 1.18
C TRP A 89 -23.85 -5.61 2.23
N GLU A 90 -25.15 -5.34 2.06
CA GLU A 90 -26.18 -5.86 2.96
C GLU A 90 -26.26 -7.40 2.95
N SER A 91 -25.98 -8.02 1.80
CA SER A 91 -26.00 -9.48 1.65
C SER A 91 -24.76 -10.21 2.21
N LEU A 92 -23.69 -9.47 2.52
CA LEU A 92 -22.45 -10.05 3.06
C LEU A 92 -22.66 -10.62 4.47
N LYS A 93 -21.79 -11.55 4.85
CA LYS A 93 -21.72 -12.01 6.24
C LYS A 93 -21.10 -10.94 7.12
N VAL A 94 -21.40 -10.97 8.42
CA VAL A 94 -20.81 -10.05 9.41
C VAL A 94 -19.28 -10.05 9.35
N GLY A 95 -18.65 -11.22 9.26
CA GLY A 95 -17.20 -11.33 9.15
C GLY A 95 -16.63 -10.73 7.87
N GLU A 96 -17.35 -10.82 6.76
CA GLU A 96 -16.94 -10.24 5.47
C GLU A 96 -17.05 -8.72 5.50
N ARG A 97 -18.14 -8.18 6.06
CA ARG A 97 -18.27 -6.73 6.28
C ARG A 97 -17.19 -6.19 7.19
N HIS A 98 -16.93 -6.85 8.31
CA HIS A 98 -15.87 -6.47 9.25
C HIS A 98 -14.49 -6.48 8.60
N PHE A 99 -14.18 -7.52 7.81
CA PHE A 99 -12.93 -7.60 7.07
C PHE A 99 -12.78 -6.44 6.09
N ILE A 100 -13.79 -6.20 5.24
CA ILE A 100 -13.74 -5.17 4.21
C ILE A 100 -13.67 -3.77 4.84
N SER A 101 -14.46 -3.48 5.88
CA SER A 101 -14.45 -2.16 6.51
C SER A 101 -13.09 -1.81 7.12
N TYR A 102 -12.40 -2.78 7.71
CA TYR A 102 -11.08 -2.58 8.31
C TYR A 102 -9.97 -2.49 7.24
N VAL A 103 -10.09 -3.23 6.14
CA VAL A 103 -9.19 -3.06 4.97
C VAL A 103 -9.34 -1.66 4.37
N LEU A 104 -10.57 -1.18 4.16
CA LEU A 104 -10.81 0.16 3.65
C LEU A 104 -10.29 1.25 4.60
N ALA A 105 -10.46 1.06 5.90
CA ALA A 105 -9.94 1.97 6.91
C ALA A 105 -8.40 2.04 6.92
N PHE A 106 -7.73 0.89 6.69
CA PHE A 106 -6.28 0.85 6.49
C PHE A 106 -5.87 1.63 5.24
N PHE A 107 -6.54 1.42 4.11
CA PHE A 107 -6.19 2.09 2.85
C PHE A 107 -6.40 3.61 2.91
N ALA A 108 -7.55 4.06 3.41
CA ALA A 108 -7.84 5.49 3.55
C ALA A 108 -6.78 6.24 4.39
N ALA A 109 -6.19 5.56 5.38
CA ALA A 109 -5.10 6.10 6.18
C ALA A 109 -3.73 6.02 5.48
N SER A 110 -3.46 4.98 4.69
CA SER A 110 -2.13 4.67 4.16
C SER A 110 -1.74 5.57 3.00
N ASP A 111 -2.65 5.86 2.07
CA ASP A 111 -2.36 6.71 0.90
C ASP A 111 -2.01 8.14 1.34
N GLY A 112 -2.61 8.62 2.44
CA GLY A 112 -2.23 9.88 3.06
C GLY A 112 -0.77 9.90 3.53
N ILE A 113 -0.27 8.78 4.06
CA ILE A 113 1.13 8.65 4.51
C ILE A 113 2.08 8.58 3.30
N VAL A 114 1.69 7.85 2.26
CA VAL A 114 2.43 7.78 0.98
C VAL A 114 2.55 9.18 0.36
N LEU A 115 1.44 9.92 0.31
CA LEU A 115 1.37 11.29 -0.21
C LEU A 115 2.31 12.24 0.54
N GLU A 116 2.33 12.19 1.87
CA GLU A 116 3.24 12.98 2.70
C GLU A 116 4.73 12.68 2.37
N ASN A 117 5.09 11.40 2.20
CA ASN A 117 6.44 11.04 1.78
C ASN A 117 6.81 11.62 0.40
N LEU A 118 5.90 11.50 -0.58
CA LEU A 118 6.15 11.98 -1.94
C LEU A 118 6.33 13.49 -1.98
N LEU A 119 5.47 14.24 -1.28
CA LEU A 119 5.48 15.70 -1.25
C LEU A 119 6.65 16.28 -0.44
N GLU A 120 6.90 15.73 0.75
CA GLU A 120 7.88 16.29 1.67
C GLU A 120 9.31 15.80 1.42
N ARG A 121 9.46 14.60 0.83
CA ARG A 121 10.76 13.93 0.67
C ARG A 121 11.10 13.72 -0.78
N PHE A 122 10.55 12.70 -1.42
CA PHE A 122 11.09 12.20 -2.69
C PHE A 122 11.04 13.22 -3.83
N SER A 123 9.95 14.00 -3.95
CA SER A 123 9.84 15.04 -4.98
C SER A 123 10.81 16.21 -4.77
N GLN A 124 11.16 16.50 -3.51
CA GLN A 124 12.10 17.56 -3.14
C GLN A 124 13.56 17.12 -3.33
N GLU A 125 13.85 15.87 -2.99
CA GLU A 125 15.21 15.29 -3.01
C GLU A 125 15.67 15.00 -4.43
N VAL A 126 14.82 14.42 -5.28
CA VAL A 126 15.17 14.12 -6.67
C VAL A 126 15.18 15.40 -7.51
N GLN A 127 16.24 15.56 -8.31
CA GLN A 127 16.46 16.74 -9.15
C GLN A 127 16.20 16.52 -10.64
N ILE A 128 15.92 15.27 -11.04
CA ILE A 128 15.66 14.90 -12.44
C ILE A 128 14.20 15.26 -12.81
N PRO A 129 13.97 16.10 -13.84
CA PRO A 129 12.63 16.51 -14.25
C PRO A 129 11.70 15.36 -14.63
N GLU A 130 12.21 14.34 -15.35
CA GLU A 130 11.42 13.19 -15.75
C GLU A 130 10.88 12.40 -14.55
N VAL A 131 11.67 12.30 -13.48
CA VAL A 131 11.24 11.67 -12.22
C VAL A 131 10.18 12.52 -11.52
N ARG A 132 10.39 13.84 -11.47
CA ARG A 132 9.40 14.76 -10.91
C ARG A 132 8.07 14.73 -11.68
N CYS A 133 8.10 14.51 -13.00
CA CYS A 133 6.89 14.31 -13.79
C CYS A 133 6.14 13.03 -13.38
N PHE A 134 6.86 11.92 -13.15
CA PHE A 134 6.25 10.69 -12.63
C PHE A 134 5.65 10.92 -11.24
N TYR A 135 6.43 11.46 -10.29
CA TYR A 135 5.93 11.73 -8.94
C TYR A 135 4.77 12.72 -8.92
N GLY A 136 4.72 13.70 -9.83
CA GLY A 136 3.57 14.59 -9.96
C GLY A 136 2.29 13.84 -10.38
N MET A 137 2.40 12.83 -11.25
CA MET A 137 1.25 11.97 -11.60
C MET A 137 0.89 11.02 -10.47
N GLN A 138 1.89 10.44 -9.80
CA GLN A 138 1.67 9.57 -8.64
C GLN A 138 0.93 10.34 -7.54
N ILE A 139 1.41 11.52 -7.15
CA ILE A 139 0.73 12.40 -6.20
C ILE A 139 -0.73 12.67 -6.62
N ALA A 140 -0.99 12.90 -7.91
CA ALA A 140 -2.35 13.13 -8.38
C ALA A 140 -3.23 11.88 -8.24
N ILE A 141 -2.71 10.69 -8.58
CA ILE A 141 -3.48 9.44 -8.51
C ILE A 141 -3.70 8.97 -7.06
N GLU A 142 -2.73 9.18 -6.16
CA GLU A 142 -2.87 8.92 -4.71
C GLU A 142 -4.02 9.72 -4.08
N ASN A 143 -4.23 10.96 -4.52
CA ASN A 143 -5.40 11.75 -4.08
C ASN A 143 -6.72 11.13 -4.59
N ILE A 144 -6.73 10.59 -5.80
CA ILE A 144 -7.90 9.89 -6.38
C ILE A 144 -8.14 8.57 -5.65
N HIS A 145 -7.09 7.84 -5.25
CA HIS A 145 -7.20 6.63 -4.44
C HIS A 145 -7.80 6.95 -3.07
N SER A 146 -7.29 7.98 -2.39
CA SER A 146 -7.80 8.44 -1.10
C SER A 146 -9.29 8.86 -1.17
N GLU A 147 -9.68 9.56 -2.24
CA GLU A 147 -11.08 9.90 -2.51
C GLU A 147 -11.93 8.63 -2.74
N MET A 148 -11.43 7.68 -3.55
CA MET A 148 -12.12 6.44 -3.84
C MET A 148 -12.36 5.61 -2.57
N TYR A 149 -11.36 5.45 -1.70
CA TYR A 149 -11.52 4.73 -0.44
C TYR A 149 -12.51 5.44 0.50
N SER A 150 -12.48 6.77 0.55
CA SER A 150 -13.43 7.55 1.33
C SER A 150 -14.86 7.37 0.82
N LEU A 151 -15.06 7.37 -0.49
CA LEU A 151 -16.35 7.14 -1.14
C LEU A 151 -16.87 5.71 -0.89
N LEU A 152 -16.00 4.70 -0.92
CA LEU A 152 -16.36 3.31 -0.59
C LEU A 152 -16.85 3.20 0.87
N ILE A 153 -16.11 3.80 1.81
CA ILE A 153 -16.51 3.83 3.23
C ILE A 153 -17.87 4.54 3.39
N ASP A 154 -18.05 5.71 2.80
CA ASP A 154 -19.32 6.46 2.91
C ASP A 154 -20.51 5.72 2.26
N THR A 155 -20.25 4.98 1.18
CA THR A 155 -21.26 4.18 0.51
C THR A 155 -21.73 3.03 1.40
N TYR A 156 -20.80 2.32 2.05
CA TYR A 156 -21.08 1.07 2.77
C TYR A 156 -21.48 1.29 4.23
N ILE A 157 -20.89 2.29 4.90
CA ILE A 157 -21.02 2.51 6.34
C ILE A 157 -22.00 3.66 6.60
N LYS A 158 -23.27 3.31 6.86
CA LYS A 158 -24.33 4.30 7.10
C LYS A 158 -24.33 4.87 8.52
N ASP A 159 -23.79 4.14 9.50
CA ASP A 159 -23.65 4.67 10.85
C ASP A 159 -22.50 5.67 10.91
N SER A 160 -22.81 6.92 11.27
CA SER A 160 -21.81 7.98 11.30
C SER A 160 -20.72 7.71 12.33
N LYS A 161 -21.05 7.06 13.46
CA LYS A 161 -20.07 6.75 14.51
C LYS A 161 -19.08 5.68 14.06
N GLU A 162 -19.57 4.61 13.42
CA GLU A 162 -18.71 3.61 12.80
C GLU A 162 -17.83 4.22 11.72
N ARG A 163 -18.38 5.10 10.86
CA ARG A 163 -17.62 5.80 9.84
C ARG A 163 -16.50 6.67 10.45
N ASP A 164 -16.82 7.48 11.47
CA ASP A 164 -15.83 8.31 12.16
C ASP A 164 -14.75 7.45 12.85
N PHE A 165 -15.13 6.29 13.39
CA PHE A 165 -14.19 5.32 13.97
C PHE A 165 -13.21 4.79 12.92
N LEU A 166 -13.70 4.42 11.73
CA LEU A 166 -12.89 3.89 10.64
C LEU A 166 -11.98 4.96 10.01
N PHE A 167 -12.45 6.20 9.84
CA PHE A 167 -11.59 7.28 9.35
C PHE A 167 -10.47 7.64 10.32
N ASN A 168 -10.65 7.40 11.61
CA ASN A 168 -9.62 7.58 12.63
C ASN A 168 -8.88 6.25 12.95
N ALA A 169 -8.77 5.35 11.98
CA ALA A 169 -8.20 4.01 12.17
C ALA A 169 -6.76 4.00 12.69
N ILE A 170 -5.91 4.98 12.33
CA ILE A 170 -4.54 5.06 12.88
C ILE A 170 -4.58 5.17 14.41
N SER A 171 -5.50 5.94 14.96
CA SER A 171 -5.65 6.12 16.42
C SER A 171 -6.44 4.98 17.06
N ASN A 172 -7.39 4.40 16.33
CA ASN A 172 -8.36 3.45 16.88
C ASN A 172 -7.97 1.98 16.72
N LEU A 173 -7.20 1.64 15.69
CA LEU A 173 -6.88 0.26 15.31
C LEU A 173 -5.39 0.01 15.44
N THR A 174 -4.99 -0.77 16.45
CA THR A 174 -3.57 -1.07 16.73
C THR A 174 -2.86 -1.70 15.53
N CYS A 175 -3.56 -2.52 14.75
CA CYS A 175 -3.02 -3.19 13.58
C CYS A 175 -2.71 -2.22 12.42
N VAL A 176 -3.56 -1.20 12.23
CA VAL A 176 -3.33 -0.10 11.28
C VAL A 176 -2.23 0.81 11.79
N ALA A 177 -2.26 1.17 13.08
CA ALA A 177 -1.26 2.00 13.73
C ALA A 177 0.16 1.44 13.57
N LYS A 178 0.35 0.12 13.66
CA LYS A 178 1.67 -0.52 13.51
C LYS A 178 2.23 -0.34 12.10
N LYS A 179 1.42 -0.54 11.06
CA LYS A 179 1.82 -0.33 9.65
C LYS A 179 2.10 1.14 9.37
N ALA A 180 1.19 2.01 9.82
CA ALA A 180 1.33 3.45 9.71
C ALA A 180 2.61 3.96 10.38
N GLN A 181 2.88 3.53 11.60
CA GLN A 181 4.09 3.93 12.33
C GLN A 181 5.36 3.47 11.61
N TRP A 182 5.40 2.23 11.10
CA TRP A 182 6.56 1.75 10.34
C TRP A 182 6.83 2.64 9.12
N ALA A 183 5.79 3.01 8.36
CA ALA A 183 5.95 3.91 7.21
C ALA A 183 6.39 5.33 7.63
N LEU A 184 5.78 5.89 8.68
CA LEU A 184 6.13 7.22 9.20
C LEU A 184 7.55 7.30 9.78
N ASP A 185 8.03 6.21 10.37
CA ASP A 185 9.42 6.12 10.85
C ASP A 185 10.41 6.32 9.70
N TRP A 186 10.15 5.74 8.51
CA TRP A 186 10.98 5.93 7.32
C TRP A 186 10.89 7.34 6.73
N ILE A 187 9.72 7.98 6.81
CA ILE A 187 9.53 9.37 6.38
C ILE A 187 10.36 10.30 7.27
N GLY A 188 10.24 10.14 8.59
CA GLY A 188 10.95 10.94 9.59
C GLY A 188 12.43 10.58 9.78
N ASP A 189 12.91 9.47 9.22
CA ASP A 189 14.30 9.04 9.42
C ASP A 189 15.30 9.93 8.69
N SER A 190 16.11 10.63 9.48
CA SER A 190 17.18 11.49 8.98
C SER A 190 18.53 10.80 8.77
N LYS A 191 18.65 9.52 9.14
CA LYS A 191 19.92 8.77 9.13
C LYS A 191 20.03 7.81 7.95
N SER A 192 18.92 7.19 7.55
CA SER A 192 18.92 6.30 6.38
C SER A 192 19.19 7.08 5.11
N THR A 193 19.80 6.42 4.13
CA THR A 193 20.06 6.95 2.80
C THR A 193 18.79 7.03 1.96
N PHE A 194 18.81 7.81 0.87
CA PHE A 194 17.74 7.82 -0.13
C PHE A 194 17.44 6.40 -0.64
N ALA A 195 18.48 5.61 -0.88
CA ALA A 195 18.35 4.24 -1.38
C ALA A 195 17.63 3.31 -0.39
N GLU A 196 17.91 3.42 0.91
CA GLU A 196 17.22 2.64 1.95
C GLU A 196 15.76 3.06 2.07
N ARG A 197 15.47 4.37 2.05
CA ARG A 197 14.09 4.88 2.07
C ARG A 197 13.31 4.46 0.84
N LEU A 198 13.95 4.42 -0.32
CA LEU A 198 13.32 3.97 -1.57
C LEU A 198 12.94 2.48 -1.50
N VAL A 199 13.79 1.63 -0.89
CA VAL A 199 13.46 0.22 -0.64
C VAL A 199 12.29 0.10 0.35
N ALA A 200 12.31 0.88 1.43
CA ALA A 200 11.22 0.88 2.40
C ALA A 200 9.90 1.33 1.76
N PHE A 201 9.92 2.37 0.93
CA PHE A 201 8.77 2.86 0.20
C PHE A 201 8.22 1.82 -0.80
N ALA A 202 9.11 1.15 -1.56
CA ALA A 202 8.69 0.05 -2.43
C ALA A 202 8.04 -1.10 -1.64
N ALA A 203 8.47 -1.33 -0.39
CA ALA A 203 7.81 -2.30 0.50
C ALA A 203 6.46 -1.80 1.03
N VAL A 204 6.28 -0.48 1.24
CA VAL A 204 4.95 0.09 1.53
C VAL A 204 4.01 -0.20 0.36
N GLU A 205 4.28 0.31 -0.84
CA GLU A 205 3.39 0.18 -2.00
C GLU A 205 3.23 -1.27 -2.47
N GLY A 206 4.32 -2.05 -2.46
CA GLY A 206 4.31 -3.42 -2.94
C GLY A 206 3.82 -4.44 -1.92
N VAL A 207 4.38 -4.44 -0.70
CA VAL A 207 4.13 -5.50 0.29
C VAL A 207 2.92 -5.19 1.15
N PHE A 208 2.81 -3.98 1.72
CA PHE A 208 1.72 -3.65 2.65
C PHE A 208 0.33 -3.57 2.01
N PHE A 209 0.24 -3.39 0.68
CA PHE A 209 -1.05 -3.45 0.00
C PHE A 209 -1.37 -4.86 -0.56
N SER A 210 -0.35 -5.70 -0.77
CA SER A 210 -0.47 -6.94 -1.54
C SER A 210 -1.57 -7.88 -1.06
N GLY A 211 -1.64 -8.14 0.25
CA GLY A 211 -2.56 -9.14 0.78
C GLY A 211 -3.99 -8.62 0.84
N SER A 212 -4.19 -7.33 1.13
CA SER A 212 -5.49 -6.67 1.02
C SER A 212 -6.03 -6.67 -0.41
N PHE A 213 -5.18 -6.40 -1.41
CA PHE A 213 -5.55 -6.53 -2.81
C PHE A 213 -5.95 -7.97 -3.16
N ALA A 214 -5.11 -8.96 -2.80
CA ALA A 214 -5.43 -10.37 -3.03
C ALA A 214 -6.77 -10.78 -2.38
N ALA A 215 -7.07 -10.25 -1.20
CA ALA A 215 -8.32 -10.48 -0.49
C ALA A 215 -9.55 -9.88 -1.22
N ILE A 216 -9.42 -8.69 -1.81
CA ILE A 216 -10.51 -8.09 -2.60
C ILE A 216 -10.69 -8.84 -3.93
N PHE A 217 -9.60 -9.24 -4.60
CA PHE A 217 -9.69 -10.11 -5.78
C PHE A 217 -10.34 -11.47 -5.49
N TRP A 218 -10.19 -11.98 -4.28
CA TRP A 218 -10.94 -13.16 -3.83
C TRP A 218 -12.46 -12.91 -3.78
N LEU A 219 -12.90 -11.73 -3.34
CA LEU A 219 -14.31 -11.33 -3.38
C LEU A 219 -14.82 -11.20 -4.83
N LYS A 220 -14.00 -10.63 -5.73
CA LYS A 220 -14.31 -10.58 -7.17
C LYS A 220 -14.55 -11.98 -7.74
N LYS A 221 -13.70 -12.95 -7.42
CA LYS A 221 -13.85 -14.35 -7.86
C LYS A 221 -15.16 -14.98 -7.38
N ARG A 222 -15.69 -14.52 -6.25
CA ARG A 222 -16.99 -14.93 -5.70
C ARG A 222 -18.17 -14.15 -6.26
N GLY A 223 -17.94 -13.17 -7.13
CA GLY A 223 -18.98 -12.32 -7.73
C GLY A 223 -19.57 -11.30 -6.75
N LEU A 224 -18.79 -10.85 -5.76
CA LEU A 224 -19.22 -9.93 -4.72
C LEU A 224 -18.61 -8.54 -4.92
N MET A 225 -19.32 -7.50 -4.46
CA MET A 225 -18.86 -6.10 -4.42
C MET A 225 -18.21 -5.64 -5.75
N PRO A 226 -19.00 -5.51 -6.83
CA PRO A 226 -18.46 -5.23 -8.16
C PRO A 226 -17.74 -3.88 -8.25
N GLY A 227 -18.26 -2.83 -7.61
CA GLY A 227 -17.62 -1.53 -7.53
C GLY A 227 -16.31 -1.55 -6.75
N LEU A 228 -16.30 -2.15 -5.54
CA LEU A 228 -15.07 -2.38 -4.77
C LEU A 228 -14.02 -3.15 -5.55
N SER A 229 -14.43 -4.20 -6.26
CA SER A 229 -13.52 -5.05 -7.03
C SER A 229 -12.95 -4.29 -8.23
N PHE A 230 -13.78 -3.50 -8.91
CA PHE A 230 -13.36 -2.70 -10.06
C PHE A 230 -12.39 -1.59 -9.66
N SER A 231 -12.69 -0.82 -8.60
CA SER A 231 -11.74 0.18 -8.10
C SER A 231 -10.43 -0.45 -7.64
N ASN A 232 -10.49 -1.62 -6.99
CA ASN A 232 -9.29 -2.36 -6.59
C ASN A 232 -8.44 -2.81 -7.80
N GLU A 233 -9.02 -3.10 -8.96
CA GLU A 233 -8.25 -3.38 -10.18
C GLU A 233 -7.49 -2.16 -10.69
N LEU A 234 -8.13 -0.98 -10.64
CA LEU A 234 -7.50 0.28 -11.04
C LEU A 234 -6.36 0.64 -10.09
N ILE A 235 -6.63 0.61 -8.78
CA ILE A 235 -5.66 0.98 -7.75
C ILE A 235 -4.49 -0.01 -7.71
N SER A 236 -4.74 -1.32 -7.70
CA SER A 236 -3.64 -2.31 -7.67
C SER A 236 -2.73 -2.25 -8.90
N ARG A 237 -3.27 -1.86 -10.07
CA ARG A 237 -2.46 -1.59 -11.26
C ARG A 237 -1.58 -0.36 -11.08
N ASP A 238 -2.12 0.70 -10.49
CA ASP A 238 -1.36 1.93 -10.23
C ASP A 238 -0.24 1.65 -9.20
N GLU A 239 -0.54 0.94 -8.10
CA GLU A 239 0.45 0.53 -7.09
C GLU A 239 1.56 -0.36 -7.65
N GLY A 240 1.20 -1.29 -8.55
CA GLY A 240 2.21 -2.08 -9.28
C GLY A 240 3.16 -1.18 -10.09
N LEU A 241 2.62 -0.15 -10.76
CA LEU A 241 3.42 0.81 -11.51
C LEU A 241 4.29 1.69 -10.59
N HIS A 242 3.79 2.09 -9.43
CA HIS A 242 4.54 2.86 -8.44
C HIS A 242 5.72 2.04 -7.88
N CYS A 243 5.46 0.78 -7.51
CA CYS A 243 6.47 -0.16 -7.03
C CYS A 243 7.55 -0.45 -8.10
N ASP A 244 7.14 -0.70 -9.34
CA ASP A 244 8.06 -0.88 -10.47
C ASP A 244 8.91 0.39 -10.72
N PHE A 245 8.31 1.57 -10.56
CA PHE A 245 9.03 2.83 -10.69
C PHE A 245 10.07 3.04 -9.58
N ALA A 246 9.73 2.70 -8.34
CA ALA A 246 10.69 2.70 -7.24
C ALA A 246 11.87 1.75 -7.53
N CYS A 247 11.59 0.57 -8.09
CA CYS A 247 12.64 -0.36 -8.53
C CYS A 247 13.47 0.19 -9.69
N LEU A 248 12.86 0.89 -10.65
CA LEU A 248 13.57 1.57 -11.74
C LEU A 248 14.52 2.63 -11.19
N LEU A 249 14.05 3.49 -10.29
CA LEU A 249 14.89 4.51 -9.64
C LEU A 249 16.03 3.85 -8.87
N PHE A 250 15.77 2.74 -8.17
CA PHE A 250 16.80 1.99 -7.46
C PHE A 250 17.89 1.43 -8.41
N LYS A 251 17.54 1.10 -9.66
CA LYS A 251 18.51 0.69 -10.69
C LYS A 251 19.44 1.86 -11.09
N HIS A 252 18.99 3.11 -10.98
CA HIS A 252 19.77 4.32 -11.23
C HIS A 252 20.62 4.78 -10.03
N ILE A 253 20.49 4.16 -8.85
CA ILE A 253 21.32 4.44 -7.68
C ILE A 253 22.69 3.79 -7.84
N ILE A 254 23.75 4.57 -7.60
CA ILE A 254 25.13 4.13 -7.67
C ILE A 254 25.53 3.38 -6.40
N LYS A 255 25.34 3.99 -5.23
CA LYS A 255 25.70 3.40 -3.92
C LYS A 255 24.50 2.67 -3.33
N LYS A 256 24.36 1.41 -3.72
CA LYS A 256 23.29 0.55 -3.20
C LYS A 256 23.55 0.15 -1.74
N PRO A 257 22.49 0.01 -0.91
CA PRO A 257 22.58 -0.53 0.43
C PRO A 257 23.09 -1.98 0.40
N SER A 258 23.62 -2.45 1.54
CA SER A 258 24.04 -3.86 1.64
C SER A 258 22.84 -4.79 1.50
N ARG A 259 23.06 -5.98 0.95
CA ARG A 259 22.04 -7.05 0.87
C ARG A 259 21.38 -7.28 2.23
N VAL A 260 22.18 -7.41 3.29
CA VAL A 260 21.67 -7.64 4.66
C VAL A 260 20.70 -6.55 5.09
N ARG A 261 20.97 -5.29 4.73
CA ARG A 261 20.09 -4.17 5.06
C ARG A 261 18.78 -4.24 4.29
N VAL A 262 18.82 -4.46 2.99
CA VAL A 262 17.61 -4.60 2.15
C VAL A 262 16.75 -5.78 2.61
N GLU A 263 17.37 -6.92 2.92
CA GLU A 263 16.65 -8.08 3.45
C GLU A 263 16.01 -7.80 4.81
N SER A 264 16.65 -7.00 5.68
CA SER A 264 16.07 -6.61 6.97
C SER A 264 14.78 -5.80 6.78
N ILE A 265 14.83 -4.78 5.93
CA ILE A 265 13.69 -3.91 5.62
C ILE A 265 12.54 -4.76 5.07
N MET A 266 12.84 -5.65 4.12
CA MET A 266 11.84 -6.52 3.52
C MET A 266 11.23 -7.51 4.52
N LYS A 267 12.06 -8.15 5.36
CA LYS A 267 11.59 -9.10 6.39
C LYS A 267 10.68 -8.42 7.40
N GLU A 268 11.03 -7.21 7.84
CA GLU A 268 10.19 -6.42 8.74
C GLU A 268 8.82 -6.14 8.11
N ALA A 269 8.80 -5.69 6.84
CA ALA A 269 7.55 -5.44 6.14
C ALA A 269 6.70 -6.70 5.97
N VAL A 270 7.31 -7.84 5.59
CA VAL A 270 6.63 -9.13 5.45
C VAL A 270 6.00 -9.58 6.78
N LEU A 271 6.74 -9.50 7.89
CA LEU A 271 6.24 -9.93 9.20
C LEU A 271 5.04 -9.09 9.64
N ILE A 272 5.12 -7.77 9.45
CA ILE A 272 4.02 -6.87 9.78
C ILE A 272 2.77 -7.19 8.94
N GLU A 273 2.94 -7.44 7.64
CA GLU A 273 1.82 -7.76 6.75
C GLU A 273 1.21 -9.14 7.03
N GLN A 274 2.05 -10.13 7.37
CA GLN A 274 1.59 -11.45 7.78
C GLN A 274 0.76 -11.38 9.07
N GLU A 275 1.23 -10.65 10.08
CA GLU A 275 0.50 -10.42 11.33
C GLU A 275 -0.83 -9.71 11.06
N PHE A 276 -0.84 -8.70 10.18
CA PHE A 276 -2.05 -7.97 9.80
C PHE A 276 -3.12 -8.91 9.25
N LEU A 277 -2.79 -9.81 8.32
CA LEU A 277 -3.77 -10.65 7.61
C LEU A 277 -3.99 -12.05 8.18
N SER A 278 -3.19 -12.47 9.16
CA SER A 278 -3.35 -13.78 9.82
C SER A 278 -3.82 -13.67 11.27
N GLU A 279 -3.55 -12.56 11.95
CA GLU A 279 -3.88 -12.38 13.37
C GLU A 279 -4.86 -11.22 13.58
N ALA A 280 -4.49 -10.01 13.16
CA ALA A 280 -5.29 -8.82 13.49
C ALA A 280 -6.57 -8.71 12.66
N LEU A 281 -6.50 -9.03 11.37
CA LEU A 281 -7.62 -9.05 10.44
C LEU A 281 -7.58 -10.35 9.62
N PRO A 282 -7.91 -11.50 10.23
CA PRO A 282 -7.69 -12.80 9.60
C PRO A 282 -8.48 -12.96 8.29
N VAL A 283 -7.78 -13.29 7.21
CA VAL A 283 -8.41 -13.56 5.89
C VAL A 283 -9.35 -14.76 5.90
N SER A 284 -9.34 -15.57 6.97
CA SER A 284 -10.36 -16.60 7.22
C SER A 284 -11.78 -16.02 7.35
N LEU A 285 -11.93 -14.75 7.72
CA LEU A 285 -13.22 -14.06 7.80
C LEU A 285 -13.94 -13.99 6.45
N ILE A 286 -13.19 -13.99 5.35
CA ILE A 286 -13.70 -14.01 3.96
C ILE A 286 -13.55 -15.39 3.29
N GLY A 287 -13.14 -16.40 4.07
CA GLY A 287 -12.99 -17.79 3.59
C GLY A 287 -11.68 -18.09 2.88
N MET A 288 -10.62 -17.28 3.05
CA MET A 288 -9.28 -17.58 2.57
C MET A 288 -8.45 -18.33 3.63
N ASN A 289 -7.37 -18.98 3.19
CA ASN A 289 -6.45 -19.67 4.09
C ASN A 289 -5.30 -18.76 4.51
N CYS A 290 -5.16 -18.48 5.81
CA CYS A 290 -4.11 -17.59 6.32
C CYS A 290 -2.70 -18.07 5.96
N LYS A 291 -2.42 -19.39 5.94
CA LYS A 291 -1.09 -19.89 5.55
C LYS A 291 -0.77 -19.61 4.09
N LEU A 292 -1.76 -19.74 3.20
CA LEU A 292 -1.58 -19.39 1.79
C LEU A 292 -1.40 -17.88 1.60
N MET A 293 -2.06 -17.06 2.42
CA MET A 293 -1.85 -15.61 2.42
C MET A 293 -0.42 -15.25 2.86
N CYS A 294 0.09 -15.85 3.93
CA CYS A 294 1.48 -15.65 4.37
C CYS A 294 2.49 -16.02 3.28
N GLN A 295 2.28 -17.15 2.59
CA GLN A 295 3.12 -17.58 1.47
C GLN A 295 3.04 -16.62 0.27
N TYR A 296 1.86 -16.06 0.01
CA TYR A 296 1.68 -15.07 -1.03
C TYR A 296 2.44 -13.77 -0.73
N ILE A 297 2.39 -13.28 0.51
CA ILE A 297 3.16 -12.10 0.94
C ILE A 297 4.67 -12.34 0.77
N GLU A 298 5.16 -13.53 1.14
CA GLU A 298 6.56 -13.93 0.94
C GLU A 298 6.94 -13.99 -0.53
N PHE A 299 6.04 -14.47 -1.40
CA PHE A 299 6.25 -14.49 -2.84
C PHE A 299 6.38 -13.08 -3.43
N ILE A 300 5.53 -12.13 -3.01
CA ILE A 300 5.60 -10.74 -3.44
C ILE A 300 6.91 -10.09 -2.99
N ALA A 301 7.32 -10.33 -1.73
CA ALA A 301 8.59 -9.85 -1.22
C ALA A 301 9.80 -10.41 -1.99
N ASP A 302 9.81 -11.72 -2.30
CA ASP A 302 10.86 -12.34 -3.11
C ASP A 302 10.91 -11.77 -4.53
N ARG A 303 9.75 -11.47 -5.14
CA ARG A 303 9.69 -10.83 -6.45
C ARG A 303 10.25 -9.41 -6.39
N LEU A 304 9.86 -8.64 -5.38
CA LEU A 304 10.35 -7.27 -5.19
C LEU A 304 11.87 -7.24 -4.96
N LEU A 305 12.41 -8.17 -4.17
CA LEU A 305 13.86 -8.32 -3.99
C LEU A 305 14.58 -8.58 -5.32
N VAL A 306 14.02 -9.43 -6.18
CA VAL A 306 14.59 -9.71 -7.51
C VAL A 306 14.57 -8.47 -8.40
N GLU A 307 13.49 -7.70 -8.41
CA GLU A 307 13.40 -6.44 -9.17
C GLU A 307 14.39 -5.37 -8.68
N LEU A 308 14.67 -5.35 -7.37
CA LEU A 308 15.72 -4.52 -6.76
C LEU A 308 17.14 -5.04 -7.05
N GLY A 309 17.28 -6.22 -7.67
CA GLY A 309 18.56 -6.82 -8.06
C GLY A 309 19.22 -7.68 -6.97
N TYR A 310 18.45 -8.15 -5.99
CA TYR A 310 18.90 -9.05 -4.93
C TYR A 310 18.39 -10.49 -5.13
N GLU A 311 19.02 -11.43 -4.44
CA GLU A 311 18.54 -12.81 -4.40
C GLU A 311 17.30 -12.95 -3.53
N LYS A 312 16.49 -13.96 -3.83
CA LYS A 312 15.33 -14.35 -3.03
C LYS A 312 15.75 -14.72 -1.60
N VAL A 313 14.90 -14.39 -0.65
CA VAL A 313 15.10 -14.66 0.78
C VAL A 313 14.24 -15.84 1.23
N CYS A 314 12.98 -15.87 0.80
CA CYS A 314 12.01 -16.82 1.29
C CYS A 314 11.99 -18.12 0.45
N GLY A 315 12.56 -18.10 -0.76
CA GLY A 315 12.83 -19.28 -1.56
C GLY A 315 11.57 -19.95 -2.13
N PHE A 316 10.43 -19.26 -2.13
CA PHE A 316 9.17 -19.82 -2.59
C PHE A 316 9.06 -19.80 -4.12
N ARG A 317 8.57 -20.91 -4.68
CA ARG A 317 8.57 -21.18 -6.12
C ARG A 317 7.23 -20.94 -6.82
N PHE A 318 6.14 -20.69 -6.10
CA PHE A 318 4.79 -20.66 -6.70
C PHE A 318 3.90 -19.56 -6.13
N ASN A 319 3.23 -18.82 -7.03
CA ASN A 319 2.10 -17.97 -6.66
C ASN A 319 0.95 -18.88 -6.20
N CYS A 320 0.61 -18.80 -4.92
CA CYS A 320 -0.39 -19.66 -4.28
C CYS A 320 -1.83 -19.33 -4.69
N PHE A 321 -2.04 -18.15 -5.27
CA PHE A 321 -3.30 -17.73 -5.83
C PHE A 321 -3.14 -17.59 -7.35
N CYS A 322 -3.92 -18.31 -8.16
CA CYS A 322 -4.10 -17.97 -9.60
C CYS A 322 -4.94 -16.69 -9.74
N LEU A 323 -4.52 -15.64 -9.05
CA LEU A 323 -4.97 -14.29 -9.25
C LEU A 323 -3.86 -13.67 -10.11
N ASP A 324 -4.22 -13.24 -11.32
CA ASP A 324 -3.35 -12.41 -12.16
C ASP A 324 -3.22 -11.05 -11.49
N LEU A 325 -2.50 -11.03 -10.38
CA LEU A 325 -2.09 -9.83 -9.68
C LEU A 325 -0.83 -9.35 -10.39
N SER A 326 -1.00 -8.49 -11.39
CA SER A 326 0.06 -7.61 -11.86
C SER A 326 0.32 -6.52 -10.82
N LEU A 327 0.58 -6.94 -9.59
CA LEU A 327 1.29 -6.11 -8.62
C LEU A 327 2.76 -6.10 -8.96
#